data_AF-A0AAD3RRQ5-F1
#
_entry.id   AF-A0AAD3RRQ5-F1
#
_cell.length_a   1.000
_cell.length_b   1.000
_cell.length_c   1.000
_cell.angle_alpha   90.00
_cell.angle_beta   90.00
_cell.angle_gamma   90.00
#
_symmetry.space_group_name_H-M   'P 1'
#
loop_
_entity.id
_entity.type
_entity.pdbx_description
1 polymer ?
#
loop_
_entity_poly.entity_id
_entity_poly.type
_entity_poly.pdbx_seq_one_letter_code
_entity_poly.pdbx_strand_id
1 'polypeptide(L)'
;MKRLTRAQGRHDLEKFQQVNESKPIYKLDTVVKERYPRFLDALRDCDDALSMCFLFAMFPKGRNKPDDLIDLSRKLTIEFMHYVIRSKTLRKVFVTIKGYYYQAEIMGQTITWIVPHQFVIERVSNVDLNVMKTFTEFYITLLGFLNYKLYKSINAIYPPQTITNNLRDLVKAKGVLDSAIQKQRKEKSIEDKDESADDSRDELVSALNKDIRVIENKSVMRAESEDQKIGSL
;
A
#
# COMPACT_ATOMS: atom_id res chain seq x y z
N MET A 1 -0.49 -6.80 24.74
CA MET A 1 -1.65 -5.90 24.51
C MET A 1 -2.22 -5.28 25.80
N LYS A 2 -2.43 -6.03 26.89
CA LYS A 2 -3.03 -5.50 28.15
C LYS A 2 -2.35 -4.22 28.71
N ARG A 3 -1.01 -4.11 28.62
CA ARG A 3 -0.27 -2.91 29.05
C ARG A 3 -0.53 -1.69 28.17
N LEU A 4 -0.67 -1.91 26.85
CA LEU A 4 -0.91 -0.87 25.86
C LEU A 4 -2.34 -0.31 26.00
N THR A 5 -3.33 -1.20 26.16
CA THR A 5 -4.72 -0.80 26.45
C THR A 5 -4.85 -0.07 27.80
N ARG A 6 -4.06 -0.47 28.81
CA ARG A 6 -4.05 0.20 30.12
C ARG A 6 -3.43 1.60 30.07
N ALA A 7 -2.37 1.80 29.27
CA ALA A 7 -1.77 3.12 29.06
C ALA A 7 -2.72 4.04 28.28
N GLN A 8 -3.36 3.50 27.23
CA GLN A 8 -4.36 4.22 26.44
C GLN A 8 -5.58 4.65 27.27
N GLY A 9 -6.12 3.74 28.11
CA GLY A 9 -7.24 4.06 29.00
C GLY A 9 -6.90 5.03 30.14
N ARG A 10 -5.61 5.31 30.38
CA ARG A 10 -5.12 6.30 31.34
C ARG A 10 -4.67 7.61 30.68
N HIS A 11 -4.81 7.74 29.35
CA HIS A 11 -4.36 8.88 28.55
C HIS A 11 -2.87 9.26 28.76
N ASP A 12 -2.03 8.30 29.17
CA ASP A 12 -0.59 8.51 29.38
C ASP A 12 0.16 8.25 28.06
N LEU A 13 0.45 9.32 27.33
CA LEU A 13 1.05 9.28 26.00
C LEU A 13 2.50 8.77 26.01
N GLU A 14 3.30 9.17 27.02
CA GLU A 14 4.71 8.77 27.13
C GLU A 14 4.83 7.27 27.40
N LYS A 15 4.06 6.76 28.37
CA LYS A 15 4.05 5.31 28.63
C LYS A 15 3.48 4.52 27.46
N PHE A 16 2.51 5.08 26.73
CA PHE A 16 1.99 4.44 25.53
C PHE A 16 3.07 4.28 24.45
N GLN A 17 3.83 5.35 24.15
CA GLN A 17 4.92 5.30 23.17
C GLN A 17 6.00 4.30 23.59
N GLN A 18 6.45 4.35 24.85
CA GLN A 18 7.47 3.44 25.36
C GLN A 18 7.03 1.97 25.30
N VAL A 19 5.77 1.67 25.62
CA VAL A 19 5.21 0.31 25.55
C VAL A 19 5.01 -0.13 24.09
N ASN A 20 4.75 0.81 23.17
CA ASN A 20 4.62 0.52 21.75
C ASN A 20 5.98 0.26 21.08
N GLU A 21 7.01 1.03 21.43
CA GLU A 21 8.39 0.85 20.95
C GLU A 21 9.03 -0.43 21.48
N SER A 22 8.78 -0.75 22.75
CA SER A 22 9.25 -2.01 23.38
C SER A 22 8.45 -3.24 22.97
N LYS A 23 7.54 -3.12 22.00
CA LYS A 23 6.74 -4.24 21.50
C LYS A 23 7.68 -5.28 20.86
N PRO A 24 7.70 -6.53 21.35
CA PRO A 24 8.52 -7.57 20.74
C PRO A 24 7.99 -7.90 19.34
N ILE A 25 8.88 -7.90 18.36
CA ILE A 25 8.61 -8.30 16.97
C ILE A 25 9.11 -9.74 16.83
N TYR A 26 8.22 -10.66 16.47
CA TYR A 26 8.63 -12.03 16.17
C TYR A 26 9.36 -12.08 14.82
N LYS A 27 10.32 -13.00 14.68
CA LYS A 27 11.06 -13.24 13.45
C LYS A 27 10.86 -14.68 13.01
N LEU A 28 10.69 -14.90 11.71
CA LEU A 28 10.53 -16.24 11.13
C LEU A 28 11.86 -16.85 10.66
N ASP A 29 12.97 -16.14 10.82
CA ASP A 29 14.30 -16.54 10.36
C ASP A 29 14.73 -17.93 10.83
N THR A 30 14.50 -18.24 12.11
CA THR A 30 14.85 -19.54 12.70
C THR A 30 13.98 -20.64 12.12
N VAL A 31 12.68 -20.41 11.97
CA VAL A 31 11.72 -21.37 11.41
C VAL A 31 12.09 -21.72 9.97
N VAL A 32 12.48 -20.72 9.16
CA VAL A 32 12.93 -20.95 7.78
C VAL A 32 14.21 -21.80 7.76
N LYS A 33 15.18 -21.52 8.63
CA LYS A 33 16.45 -22.27 8.69
C LYS A 33 16.28 -23.70 9.19
N GLU A 34 15.39 -23.94 10.14
CA GLU A 34 15.06 -25.28 10.63
C GLU A 34 14.32 -26.09 9.56
N ARG A 35 13.39 -25.46 8.83
CA ARG A 35 12.64 -26.12 7.75
C ARG A 35 13.51 -26.43 6.53
N TYR A 36 14.41 -25.52 6.17
CA TYR A 36 15.29 -25.66 5.00
C TYR A 36 16.76 -25.53 5.42
N PRO A 37 17.37 -26.60 5.95
CA PRO A 37 18.76 -26.57 6.38
C PRO A 37 19.71 -26.38 5.20
N ARG A 38 19.32 -26.83 3.99
CA ARG A 38 20.08 -26.63 2.76
C ARG A 38 19.36 -25.64 1.85
N PHE A 39 20.15 -24.80 1.19
CA PHE A 39 19.64 -23.85 0.20
C PHE A 39 18.94 -24.51 -0.99
N LEU A 40 19.46 -25.67 -1.41
CA LEU A 40 18.90 -26.41 -2.52
C LEU A 40 17.48 -26.91 -2.21
N ASP A 41 17.17 -27.19 -0.95
CA ASP A 41 15.84 -27.63 -0.52
C ASP A 41 14.87 -26.45 -0.49
N ALA A 42 15.32 -25.28 0.01
CA ALA A 42 14.57 -24.02 -0.06
C ALA A 42 14.22 -23.61 -1.50
N LEU A 43 15.12 -23.90 -2.45
CA LEU A 43 14.94 -23.53 -3.85
C LEU A 43 13.86 -24.39 -4.55
N ARG A 44 13.67 -25.65 -4.14
CA ARG A 44 12.62 -26.54 -4.68
C ARG A 44 11.23 -26.08 -4.29
N ASP A 45 11.08 -25.58 -3.08
CA ASP A 45 9.81 -25.08 -2.54
C ASP A 45 9.54 -23.61 -2.89
N CYS A 46 10.39 -23.01 -3.73
CA CYS A 46 10.29 -21.59 -4.11
C CYS A 46 9.10 -21.30 -5.05
N ASP A 47 8.63 -22.29 -5.82
CA ASP A 47 7.55 -22.15 -6.81
C ASP A 47 6.26 -21.58 -6.21
N ASP A 48 5.83 -22.14 -5.07
CA ASP A 48 4.64 -21.71 -4.34
C ASP A 48 4.85 -20.32 -3.71
N ALA A 49 6.04 -20.10 -3.16
CA ALA A 49 6.41 -18.83 -2.53
C ALA A 49 6.39 -17.67 -3.55
N LEU A 50 6.91 -17.91 -4.74
CA LEU A 50 6.89 -16.95 -5.86
C LEU A 50 5.46 -16.66 -6.29
N SER A 51 4.68 -17.70 -6.57
CA SER A 51 3.29 -17.56 -7.06
C SER A 51 2.42 -16.78 -6.06
N MET A 52 2.56 -17.06 -4.76
CA MET A 52 1.87 -16.32 -3.69
C MET A 52 2.35 -14.86 -3.60
N CYS A 53 3.66 -14.61 -3.65
CA CYS A 53 4.17 -13.24 -3.58
C CYS A 53 3.75 -12.39 -4.80
N PHE A 54 3.72 -12.97 -6.01
CA PHE A 54 3.22 -12.30 -7.20
C PHE A 54 1.73 -11.97 -7.10
N LEU A 55 0.92 -12.89 -6.56
CA LEU A 55 -0.48 -12.62 -6.29
C LEU A 55 -0.65 -11.47 -5.29
N PHE A 56 0.10 -11.47 -4.19
CA PHE A 56 0.02 -10.41 -3.18
C PHE A 56 0.48 -9.06 -3.70
N ALA A 57 1.48 -9.03 -4.57
CA ALA A 57 1.98 -7.81 -5.21
C ALA A 57 0.90 -7.07 -6.03
N MET A 58 -0.13 -7.78 -6.49
CA MET A 58 -1.22 -7.20 -7.28
C MET A 58 -2.34 -6.59 -6.45
N PHE A 59 -2.43 -6.90 -5.15
CA PHE A 59 -3.50 -6.36 -4.34
C PHE A 59 -3.39 -4.84 -4.20
N PRO A 60 -4.52 -4.11 -4.33
CA PRO A 60 -4.54 -2.70 -4.00
C PRO A 60 -4.33 -2.52 -2.50
N LYS A 61 -3.56 -1.47 -2.14
CA LYS A 61 -3.42 -1.02 -0.76
C LYS A 61 -4.77 -0.53 -0.25
N GLY A 62 -5.10 -0.83 0.99
CA GLY A 62 -6.42 -0.50 1.53
C GLY A 62 -6.47 -0.65 3.04
N ARG A 63 -7.46 0.00 3.66
CA ARG A 63 -7.54 0.28 5.10
C ARG A 63 -7.43 -0.94 6.04
N ASN A 64 -7.66 -2.16 5.54
CA ASN A 64 -7.65 -3.40 6.33
C ASN A 64 -6.63 -4.45 5.83
N LYS A 65 -5.70 -4.08 4.93
CA LYS A 65 -4.67 -5.00 4.44
C LYS A 65 -3.31 -4.65 5.05
N PRO A 66 -2.44 -5.65 5.27
CA PRO A 66 -1.07 -5.39 5.68
C PRO A 66 -0.30 -4.78 4.50
N ASP A 67 -0.33 -3.45 4.41
CA ASP A 67 0.31 -2.71 3.31
C ASP A 67 1.82 -3.01 3.22
N ASP A 68 2.48 -3.25 4.36
CA ASP A 68 3.89 -3.62 4.44
C ASP A 68 4.20 -4.94 3.72
N LEU A 69 3.33 -5.95 3.85
CA LEU A 69 3.54 -7.25 3.20
C LEU A 69 3.39 -7.12 1.69
N ILE A 70 2.42 -6.33 1.23
CA ILE A 70 2.20 -6.10 -0.20
C ILE A 70 3.42 -5.42 -0.82
N ASP A 71 3.96 -4.39 -0.17
CA ASP A 71 5.14 -3.67 -0.66
C ASP A 71 6.39 -4.55 -0.65
N LEU A 72 6.56 -5.36 0.40
CA LEU A 72 7.69 -6.27 0.48
C LEU A 72 7.59 -7.39 -0.57
N SER A 73 6.40 -7.94 -0.81
CA SER A 73 6.18 -8.90 -1.91
C SER A 73 6.49 -8.28 -3.28
N ARG A 74 6.06 -7.03 -3.55
CA ARG A 74 6.43 -6.31 -4.78
C ARG A 74 7.93 -6.16 -4.93
N LYS A 75 8.61 -5.75 -3.86
CA LYS A 75 10.07 -5.57 -3.87
C LYS A 75 10.78 -6.90 -4.16
N LEU A 76 10.48 -7.94 -3.40
CA LEU A 76 11.15 -9.25 -3.49
C LEU A 76 10.91 -9.94 -4.85
N THR A 77 9.70 -9.82 -5.41
CA THR A 77 9.37 -10.38 -6.74
C THR A 77 10.14 -9.67 -7.84
N ILE A 78 10.27 -8.34 -7.79
CA ILE A 78 11.09 -7.57 -8.74
C ILE A 78 12.56 -7.95 -8.62
N GLU A 79 13.08 -8.10 -7.40
CA GLU A 79 14.46 -8.54 -7.15
C GLU A 79 14.70 -9.94 -7.74
N PHE A 80 13.77 -10.87 -7.56
CA PHE A 80 13.87 -12.21 -8.14
C PHE A 80 13.86 -12.17 -9.67
N MET A 81 12.93 -11.41 -10.27
CA MET A 81 12.88 -11.24 -11.73
C MET A 81 14.16 -10.61 -12.28
N HIS A 82 14.71 -9.61 -11.57
CA HIS A 82 15.98 -9.01 -11.94
C HIS A 82 17.13 -10.03 -11.90
N TYR A 83 17.17 -10.91 -10.90
CA TYR A 83 18.12 -12.02 -10.86
C TYR A 83 17.97 -12.93 -12.10
N VAL A 84 16.74 -13.35 -12.44
CA VAL A 84 16.48 -14.23 -13.60
C VAL A 84 16.94 -13.58 -14.90
N ILE A 85 16.68 -12.29 -15.09
CA ILE A 85 17.13 -11.52 -16.26
C ILE A 85 18.66 -11.44 -16.29
N ARG A 86 19.29 -11.09 -15.16
CA ARG A 86 20.75 -10.89 -15.08
C ARG A 86 21.53 -12.19 -15.28
N SER A 87 21.00 -13.30 -14.77
CA SER A 87 21.57 -14.64 -14.87
C SER A 87 21.22 -15.38 -16.17
N LYS A 88 20.25 -14.87 -16.95
CA LYS A 88 19.76 -15.47 -18.20
C LYS A 88 19.32 -16.94 -18.01
N THR A 89 18.60 -17.20 -16.92
CA THR A 89 18.20 -18.55 -16.49
C THR A 89 16.82 -18.98 -16.99
N LEU A 90 16.05 -18.06 -17.61
CA LEU A 90 14.72 -18.37 -18.15
C LEU A 90 14.81 -19.39 -19.29
N ARG A 91 13.93 -20.40 -19.28
CA ARG A 91 13.91 -21.51 -20.25
C ARG A 91 12.64 -21.55 -21.07
N LYS A 92 11.48 -21.56 -20.40
CA LYS A 92 10.17 -21.69 -21.05
C LYS A 92 9.22 -20.64 -20.50
N VAL A 93 8.34 -20.16 -21.37
CA VAL A 93 7.28 -19.23 -21.02
C VAL A 93 5.99 -19.70 -21.69
N PHE A 94 4.89 -19.68 -20.95
CA PHE A 94 3.58 -20.05 -21.46
C PHE A 94 2.53 -19.05 -20.98
N VAL A 95 1.72 -18.55 -21.90
CA VAL A 95 0.66 -17.57 -21.60
C VAL A 95 -0.68 -18.29 -21.52
N THR A 96 -1.44 -18.00 -20.47
CA THR A 96 -2.78 -18.56 -20.24
C THR A 96 -3.79 -17.47 -19.93
N ILE A 97 -5.05 -17.86 -19.81
CA ILE A 97 -6.13 -17.01 -19.29
C ILE A 97 -5.85 -16.59 -17.83
N LYS A 98 -5.18 -17.43 -17.03
CA LYS A 98 -4.88 -17.14 -15.62
C LYS A 98 -3.71 -16.15 -15.45
N GLY A 99 -2.75 -16.18 -16.37
CA GLY A 99 -1.53 -15.40 -16.28
C GLY A 99 -0.39 -15.97 -17.11
N TYR A 100 0.82 -15.53 -16.78
CA TYR A 100 2.08 -15.92 -17.41
C TYR A 100 2.77 -16.98 -16.54
N TYR A 101 3.01 -18.15 -17.11
CA TYR A 101 3.85 -19.18 -16.51
C TYR A 101 5.28 -18.97 -16.99
N TYR A 102 6.21 -18.86 -16.04
CA TYR A 102 7.64 -18.78 -16.30
C TYR A 102 8.31 -20.03 -15.74
N GLN A 103 9.25 -20.58 -16.49
CA GLN A 103 10.13 -21.65 -16.03
C GLN A 103 11.59 -21.19 -16.17
N ALA A 104 12.33 -21.20 -15.07
CA ALA A 104 13.76 -20.91 -15.06
C ALA A 104 14.56 -22.07 -14.48
N GLU A 105 15.79 -22.24 -14.96
CA GLU A 105 16.72 -23.23 -14.44
C GLU A 105 17.78 -22.54 -13.59
N ILE A 106 17.70 -22.72 -12.27
CA ILE A 106 18.58 -22.09 -11.29
C ILE A 106 19.32 -23.19 -10.53
N MET A 107 20.66 -23.19 -10.59
CA MET A 107 21.51 -24.19 -9.91
C MET A 107 21.10 -25.66 -10.17
N GLY A 108 20.69 -25.98 -11.41
CA GLY A 108 20.25 -27.33 -11.80
C GLY A 108 18.83 -27.69 -11.35
N GLN A 109 18.06 -26.74 -10.79
CA GLN A 109 16.65 -26.92 -10.49
C GLN A 109 15.78 -26.12 -11.44
N THR A 110 14.73 -26.76 -11.94
CA THR A 110 13.70 -26.10 -12.73
C THR A 110 12.61 -25.57 -11.81
N ILE A 111 12.48 -24.26 -11.76
CA ILE A 111 11.52 -23.51 -10.93
C ILE A 111 10.43 -23.01 -11.87
N THR A 112 9.17 -23.29 -11.56
CA THR A 112 8.01 -22.86 -12.36
C THR A 112 7.05 -22.05 -11.50
N TRP A 113 6.81 -20.80 -11.88
CA TRP A 113 5.89 -19.92 -11.16
C TRP A 113 4.92 -19.23 -12.10
N ILE A 114 3.79 -18.76 -11.55
CA ILE A 114 2.80 -17.98 -12.27
C ILE A 114 2.83 -16.52 -11.83
N VAL A 115 2.77 -15.62 -12.81
CA VAL A 115 2.48 -14.20 -12.61
C VAL A 115 1.07 -13.94 -13.13
N PRO A 116 0.10 -13.57 -12.27
CA PRO A 116 -1.27 -13.35 -12.72
C PRO A 116 -1.37 -12.11 -13.62
N HIS A 117 -2.36 -12.10 -14.51
CA HIS A 117 -2.67 -10.91 -15.32
C HIS A 117 -3.15 -9.77 -14.44
N GLN A 118 -2.70 -8.55 -14.72
CA GLN A 118 -3.03 -7.36 -13.94
C GLN A 118 -4.51 -6.97 -14.06
N PHE A 119 -5.34 -7.62 -13.26
CA PHE A 119 -6.76 -7.31 -13.07
C PHE A 119 -7.01 -6.68 -11.71
N VAL A 120 -8.04 -5.84 -11.63
CA VAL A 120 -8.54 -5.36 -10.34
C VAL A 120 -9.27 -6.53 -9.69
N ILE A 121 -8.61 -7.17 -8.73
CA ILE A 121 -9.23 -8.25 -7.95
C ILE A 121 -10.29 -7.61 -7.04
N GLU A 122 -11.56 -7.81 -7.35
CA GLU A 122 -12.67 -7.52 -6.44
C GLU A 122 -12.57 -8.40 -5.19
N ARG A 123 -13.18 -7.98 -4.07
CA ARG A 123 -13.14 -8.78 -2.83
C ARG A 123 -13.76 -10.15 -3.09
N VAL A 124 -12.94 -11.19 -3.07
CA VAL A 124 -13.42 -12.57 -3.14
C VAL A 124 -13.92 -12.96 -1.75
N SER A 125 -15.22 -13.09 -1.57
CA SER A 125 -15.86 -13.40 -0.27
C SER A 125 -15.52 -14.79 0.26
N ASN A 126 -15.07 -15.70 -0.60
CA ASN A 126 -14.95 -17.13 -0.31
C ASN A 126 -13.52 -17.56 0.08
N VAL A 127 -12.60 -16.62 0.32
CA VAL A 127 -11.20 -16.93 0.63
C VAL A 127 -10.78 -16.26 1.93
N ASP A 128 -10.22 -17.05 2.85
CA ASP A 128 -9.67 -16.53 4.10
C ASP A 128 -8.30 -15.88 3.88
N LEU A 129 -8.29 -14.55 3.83
CA LEU A 129 -7.09 -13.75 3.65
C LEU A 129 -6.16 -13.79 4.86
N ASN A 130 -6.63 -14.16 6.06
CA ASN A 130 -5.77 -14.23 7.24
C ASN A 130 -4.81 -15.42 7.15
N VAL A 131 -5.30 -16.55 6.66
CA VAL A 131 -4.47 -17.73 6.39
C VAL A 131 -3.47 -17.42 5.27
N MET A 132 -3.92 -16.80 4.18
CA MET A 132 -3.01 -16.37 3.12
C MET A 132 -1.94 -15.40 3.62
N LYS A 133 -2.30 -14.50 4.54
CA LYS A 133 -1.37 -13.54 5.13
C LYS A 133 -0.24 -14.22 5.90
N THR A 134 -0.54 -15.19 6.76
CA THR A 134 0.49 -15.89 7.55
C THR A 134 1.43 -16.70 6.65
N PHE A 135 0.90 -17.34 5.60
CA PHE A 135 1.73 -18.02 4.60
C PHE A 135 2.62 -17.04 3.83
N THR A 136 2.07 -15.91 3.37
CA THR A 136 2.85 -14.89 2.66
C THR A 136 3.96 -14.30 3.52
N GLU A 137 3.71 -14.08 4.81
CA GLU A 137 4.73 -13.61 5.75
C GLU A 137 5.92 -14.57 5.83
N PHE A 138 5.65 -15.87 5.91
CA PHE A 138 6.69 -16.89 5.85
C PHE A 138 7.42 -16.88 4.50
N TYR A 139 6.69 -16.87 3.39
CA TYR A 139 7.28 -16.89 2.05
C TYR A 139 8.13 -15.66 1.72
N ILE A 140 7.77 -14.49 2.24
CA ILE A 140 8.57 -13.27 2.15
C ILE A 140 9.94 -13.47 2.79
N THR A 141 9.98 -14.06 4.00
CA THR A 141 11.26 -14.31 4.69
C THR A 141 12.11 -15.33 3.94
N LEU A 142 11.48 -16.39 3.40
CA LEU A 142 12.14 -17.37 2.55
C LEU A 142 12.74 -16.73 1.28
N LEU A 143 11.95 -15.96 0.53
CA LEU A 143 12.39 -15.26 -0.68
C LEU A 143 13.52 -14.29 -0.38
N GLY A 144 13.49 -13.60 0.76
CA GLY A 144 14.57 -12.70 1.19
C GLY A 144 15.91 -13.44 1.34
N PHE A 145 15.91 -14.62 1.97
CA PHE A 145 17.13 -15.45 2.07
C PHE A 145 17.57 -16.00 0.71
N LEU A 146 16.62 -16.41 -0.13
CA LEU A 146 16.91 -16.92 -1.46
C LEU A 146 17.55 -15.84 -2.33
N ASN A 147 16.92 -14.66 -2.44
CA ASN A 147 17.42 -13.53 -3.21
C ASN A 147 18.82 -13.13 -2.75
N TYR A 148 19.06 -13.01 -1.44
CA TYR A 148 20.39 -12.68 -0.91
C TYR A 148 21.46 -13.68 -1.41
N LYS A 149 21.18 -14.98 -1.31
CA LYS A 149 22.14 -16.02 -1.72
C LYS A 149 22.29 -16.12 -3.23
N LEU A 150 21.22 -15.93 -4.00
CA LEU A 150 21.24 -15.88 -5.46
C LEU A 150 22.07 -14.69 -5.97
N TYR A 151 21.86 -13.49 -5.43
CA TYR A 151 22.67 -12.31 -5.78
C TYR A 151 24.14 -12.51 -5.43
N LYS A 152 24.43 -13.12 -4.28
CA LYS A 152 25.80 -13.48 -3.90
C LYS A 152 26.44 -14.47 -4.88
N SER A 153 25.68 -15.40 -5.46
CA SER A 153 26.21 -16.36 -6.43
C SER A 153 26.60 -15.75 -7.78
N ILE A 154 25.99 -14.61 -8.15
CA ILE A 154 26.32 -13.87 -9.38
C ILE A 154 27.23 -12.67 -9.11
N ASN A 155 27.83 -12.60 -7.91
CA ASN A 155 28.65 -11.50 -7.41
C ASN A 155 27.98 -10.12 -7.54
N ALA A 156 26.64 -10.06 -7.42
CA ALA A 156 25.89 -8.82 -7.42
C ALA A 156 25.67 -8.31 -6.00
N ILE A 157 25.60 -7.00 -5.84
CA ILE A 157 25.33 -6.35 -4.55
C ILE A 157 23.85 -6.53 -4.20
N TYR A 158 23.59 -6.99 -2.98
CA TYR A 158 22.25 -7.09 -2.40
C TYR A 158 22.14 -6.19 -1.15
N PRO A 159 21.06 -5.43 -0.98
CA PRO A 159 19.93 -5.27 -1.89
C PRO A 159 20.29 -4.46 -3.15
N PRO A 160 19.67 -4.71 -4.32
CA PRO A 160 19.95 -3.97 -5.54
C PRO A 160 19.57 -2.50 -5.40
N GLN A 161 20.50 -1.60 -5.75
CA GLN A 161 20.35 -0.15 -5.59
C GLN A 161 19.30 0.47 -6.54
N THR A 162 18.89 -0.28 -7.57
CA THR A 162 18.13 0.23 -8.72
C THR A 162 16.63 0.42 -8.49
N ILE A 163 16.10 0.06 -7.32
CA ILE A 163 14.64 0.18 -7.04
C ILE A 163 14.30 1.48 -6.31
N THR A 164 15.18 2.10 -5.53
CA THR A 164 14.80 3.29 -4.74
C THR A 164 14.79 4.59 -5.54
N ASN A 165 15.69 4.73 -6.52
CA ASN A 165 15.84 5.99 -7.26
C ASN A 165 14.84 6.07 -8.41
N ASN A 166 14.75 5.00 -9.21
CA ASN A 166 13.82 4.94 -10.33
C ASN A 166 12.34 4.88 -9.88
N LEU A 167 12.03 4.26 -8.73
CA LEU A 167 10.67 4.23 -8.19
C LEU A 167 10.25 5.60 -7.63
N ARG A 168 11.17 6.37 -7.03
CA ARG A 168 10.90 7.77 -6.70
C ARG A 168 10.62 8.60 -7.95
N ASP A 169 11.36 8.37 -9.03
CA ASP A 169 11.14 9.10 -10.29
C ASP A 169 9.88 8.63 -11.04
N LEU A 170 9.50 7.36 -10.94
CA LEU A 170 8.21 6.82 -11.41
C LEU A 170 7.02 7.30 -10.56
N VAL A 171 7.18 7.43 -9.25
CA VAL A 171 6.16 8.00 -8.35
C VAL A 171 6.01 9.50 -8.60
N LYS A 172 7.10 10.24 -8.85
CA LYS A 172 7.03 11.62 -9.36
C LYS A 172 6.32 11.67 -10.71
N ALA A 173 6.68 10.80 -11.65
CA ALA A 173 6.04 10.76 -12.97
C ALA A 173 4.53 10.44 -12.88
N LYS A 174 4.13 9.51 -12.00
CA LYS A 174 2.71 9.24 -11.72
C LYS A 174 2.00 10.41 -11.04
N GLY A 175 2.63 11.08 -10.07
CA GLY A 175 2.06 12.27 -9.44
C GLY A 175 1.92 13.46 -10.40
N VAL A 176 2.85 13.61 -11.34
CA VAL A 176 2.76 14.59 -12.43
C VAL A 176 1.66 14.21 -13.42
N LEU A 177 1.49 12.92 -13.73
CA LEU A 177 0.41 12.45 -14.60
C LEU A 177 -0.97 12.60 -13.92
N ASP A 178 -1.10 12.27 -12.64
CA ASP A 178 -2.35 12.41 -11.89
C ASP A 178 -2.73 13.89 -11.75
N SER A 179 -1.77 14.78 -11.50
CA SER A 179 -2.01 16.23 -11.47
C SER A 179 -2.31 16.79 -12.86
N ALA A 180 -1.72 16.27 -13.93
CA ALA A 180 -2.05 16.64 -15.31
C ALA A 180 -3.45 16.14 -15.71
N ILE A 181 -3.85 14.93 -15.33
CA ILE A 181 -5.20 14.39 -15.54
C ILE A 181 -6.24 15.16 -14.73
N GLN A 182 -5.89 15.59 -13.52
CA GLN A 182 -6.76 16.40 -12.66
C GLN A 182 -6.87 17.84 -13.17
N LYS A 183 -5.79 18.39 -13.73
CA LYS A 183 -5.78 19.70 -14.41
C LYS A 183 -6.58 19.67 -15.71
N GLN A 184 -6.43 18.63 -16.52
CA GLN A 184 -7.26 18.40 -17.71
C GLN A 184 -8.72 18.15 -17.35
N ARG A 185 -9.04 17.40 -16.29
CA ARG A 185 -10.43 17.28 -15.79
C ARG A 185 -11.00 18.60 -15.33
N LYS A 186 -10.17 19.50 -14.78
CA LYS A 186 -10.58 20.83 -14.34
C LYS A 186 -10.79 21.78 -15.54
N GLU A 187 -9.90 21.75 -16.53
CA GLU A 187 -10.02 22.52 -17.78
C GLU A 187 -11.21 22.04 -18.62
N LYS A 188 -11.44 20.72 -18.74
CA LYS A 188 -12.62 20.16 -19.42
C LYS A 188 -13.93 20.48 -18.69
N SER A 189 -13.92 20.56 -17.36
CA SER A 189 -15.08 21.03 -16.57
C SER A 189 -15.35 22.53 -16.67
N ILE A 190 -14.43 23.30 -17.25
CA ILE A 190 -14.59 24.74 -17.52
C ILE A 190 -15.13 24.93 -18.95
N GLU A 191 -14.70 24.12 -19.93
CA GLU A 191 -15.22 24.18 -21.31
C GLU A 191 -16.67 23.65 -21.43
N ASP A 192 -17.10 22.68 -20.63
CA ASP A 192 -18.48 22.15 -20.65
C ASP A 192 -19.50 23.04 -19.88
N LYS A 193 -19.11 24.19 -19.34
CA LYS A 193 -19.95 25.06 -18.49
C LYS A 193 -20.55 26.29 -19.18
N ASP A 194 -20.28 26.51 -20.46
CA ASP A 194 -20.77 27.69 -21.18
C ASP A 194 -22.19 27.55 -21.79
N GLU A 195 -22.90 26.42 -21.60
CA GLU A 195 -24.25 26.20 -22.17
C GLU A 195 -25.41 25.97 -21.17
N SER A 196 -25.27 26.21 -19.85
CA SER A 196 -26.43 26.09 -18.92
C SER A 196 -26.39 27.03 -17.71
N ALA A 197 -26.28 28.34 -17.99
CA ALA A 197 -26.11 29.39 -16.98
C ALA A 197 -27.42 29.98 -16.40
N ASP A 198 -28.38 29.14 -15.95
CA ASP A 198 -29.62 29.67 -15.35
C ASP A 198 -30.05 29.09 -13.98
N ASP A 199 -29.35 28.10 -13.41
CA ASP A 199 -29.81 27.43 -12.17
C ASP A 199 -28.91 27.66 -10.94
N SER A 200 -28.04 28.68 -10.95
CA SER A 200 -27.07 28.92 -9.86
C SER A 200 -27.12 30.33 -9.24
N ARG A 201 -28.06 31.18 -9.65
CA ARG A 201 -28.25 32.50 -9.02
C ARG A 201 -29.09 32.44 -7.75
N ASP A 202 -30.01 31.48 -7.63
CA ASP A 202 -30.94 31.40 -6.50
C ASP A 202 -30.29 30.85 -5.22
N GLU A 203 -29.34 29.92 -5.32
CA GLU A 203 -28.64 29.38 -4.13
C GLU A 203 -27.67 30.40 -3.51
N LEU A 204 -26.95 31.17 -4.32
CA LEU A 204 -26.00 32.19 -3.86
C LEU A 204 -26.71 33.39 -3.20
N VAL A 205 -27.85 33.83 -3.75
CA VAL A 205 -28.68 34.89 -3.15
C VAL A 205 -29.32 34.42 -1.84
N SER A 206 -29.68 33.13 -1.74
CA SER A 206 -30.20 32.56 -0.49
C SER A 206 -29.14 32.47 0.63
N ALA A 207 -27.89 32.18 0.28
CA ALA A 207 -26.78 32.10 1.23
C ALA A 207 -26.38 33.48 1.77
N LEU A 208 -26.31 34.50 0.89
CA LEU A 208 -26.02 35.88 1.29
C LEU A 208 -27.12 36.46 2.20
N ASN A 209 -28.40 36.20 1.90
CA ASN A 209 -29.50 36.68 2.73
C ASN A 209 -29.58 35.95 4.09
N LYS A 210 -29.04 34.74 4.20
CA LYS A 210 -28.93 34.00 5.45
C LYS A 210 -27.84 34.58 6.36
N ASP A 211 -26.71 34.96 5.78
CA ASP A 211 -25.60 35.57 6.52
C ASP A 211 -25.93 36.99 7.00
N ILE A 212 -26.68 37.79 6.21
CA ILE A 212 -27.14 39.13 6.62
C ILE A 212 -28.09 39.06 7.83
N ARG A 213 -29.04 38.10 7.86
CA ARG A 213 -29.97 37.91 8.99
C ARG A 213 -29.27 37.45 10.28
N VAL A 214 -28.17 36.69 10.16
CA VAL A 214 -27.36 36.28 11.31
C VAL A 214 -26.58 37.46 11.89
N ILE A 215 -26.17 38.42 11.06
CA ILE A 215 -25.47 39.64 11.51
C ILE A 215 -26.45 40.60 12.20
N GLU A 216 -27.64 40.84 11.63
CA GLU A 216 -28.67 41.71 12.24
C GLU A 216 -29.14 41.19 13.61
N ASN A 217 -29.38 39.88 13.74
CA ASN A 217 -29.77 39.28 15.02
C ASN A 217 -28.63 39.33 16.06
N LYS A 218 -27.36 39.35 15.62
CA LYS A 218 -26.20 39.44 16.53
C LYS A 218 -25.92 40.87 16.99
N SER A 219 -26.32 41.88 16.22
CA SER A 219 -26.33 43.29 16.65
C SER A 219 -27.49 43.60 17.60
N VAL A 220 -28.69 43.05 17.37
CA VAL A 220 -29.87 43.27 18.24
C VAL A 220 -29.65 42.65 19.62
N MET A 221 -29.11 41.43 19.70
CA MET A 221 -28.81 40.76 20.98
C MET A 221 -27.68 41.44 21.77
N ARG A 222 -26.80 42.23 21.12
CA ARG A 222 -25.77 43.03 21.78
C ARG A 222 -26.34 44.33 22.36
N ALA A 223 -27.24 44.99 21.65
CA ALA A 223 -27.92 46.20 22.12
C ALA A 223 -28.82 45.93 23.34
N GLU A 224 -29.58 44.83 23.35
CA GLU A 224 -30.45 44.48 24.48
C GLU A 224 -29.68 44.10 25.76
N SER A 225 -28.43 43.64 25.64
CA SER A 225 -27.57 43.30 26.77
C SER A 225 -26.86 44.50 27.41
N GLU A 226 -26.74 45.61 26.68
CA GLU A 226 -26.16 46.86 27.18
C GLU A 226 -27.21 47.76 27.86
N ASP A 227 -28.48 47.72 27.40
CA ASP A 227 -29.58 48.47 28.03
C ASP A 227 -30.04 47.87 29.38
N GLN A 228 -29.89 46.55 29.60
CA GLN A 228 -30.23 45.93 30.90
C GLN A 228 -29.21 46.21 32.01
N LYS A 229 -28.01 46.73 31.70
CA LYS A 229 -27.00 47.11 32.72
C LYS A 229 -27.07 48.57 33.17
N ILE A 230 -27.91 49.39 32.54
CA ILE A 230 -28.08 50.82 32.90
C ILE A 230 -29.36 51.03 33.75
N GLY A 231 -30.24 50.02 33.85
CA GLY A 231 -31.52 50.10 34.59
C GLY A 231 -31.54 49.57 36.04
N SER A 232 -30.39 49.28 36.67
CA SER A 232 -30.34 48.82 38.07
C SER A 232 -29.35 49.61 38.94
N LEU A 233 -29.50 50.94 38.93
CA LEU A 233 -29.00 51.86 39.96
C LEU A 233 -30.16 52.79 40.38
#